data_AF-A0A972KSS2-F1
#
_entry.id   AF-A0A972KSS2-F1
#
_cell.length_a   1.000
_cell.length_b   1.000
_cell.length_c   1.000
_cell.angle_alpha   90.00
_cell.angle_beta   90.00
_cell.angle_gamma   90.00
#
_symmetry.space_group_name_H-M   'P 1'
#
loop_
_entity.id
_entity.type
_entity.pdbx_description
1 polymer ?
#
loop_
_entity_poly.entity_id
_entity_poly.type
_entity_poly.pdbx_seq_one_letter_code
_entity_poly.pdbx_strand_id
1 'polypeptide(L)'
;MLGNQLFMARNYPSATLHLERALQAHPGNKAILRKLIICYTQIGETERALDAFVSLIKDDIDYIIETNPISDDCPCPEIVFKLEDDLHGEEASYDDNLVLGMLWLYCNAERAWDYFHKALTQRPGNSKIKSVLTIIKTRIPATNPIKT
;
A
#
# COMPACT_ATOMS: atom_id res chain seq x y z
N MET A 1 -14.97 5.05 16.35
CA MET A 1 -15.19 5.89 15.15
C MET A 1 -15.84 5.03 14.07
N LEU A 2 -16.97 5.47 13.49
CA LEU A 2 -17.75 4.69 12.52
C LEU A 2 -16.94 4.23 11.30
N GLY A 3 -16.06 5.09 10.77
CA GLY A 3 -15.16 4.72 9.67
C GLY A 3 -14.25 3.52 9.97
N ASN A 4 -13.78 3.39 11.22
CA ASN A 4 -12.98 2.23 11.63
C ASN A 4 -13.80 0.94 11.65
N GLN A 5 -15.04 1.00 12.15
CA GLN A 5 -15.92 -0.17 12.20
C GLN A 5 -16.26 -0.67 10.80
N LEU A 6 -16.54 0.25 9.87
CA LEU A 6 -16.79 -0.06 8.46
C LEU A 6 -15.55 -0.65 7.78
N PHE A 7 -14.36 -0.13 8.10
CA PHE A 7 -13.09 -0.67 7.63
C PHE A 7 -12.87 -2.12 8.10
N MET A 8 -13.07 -2.39 9.38
CA MET A 8 -12.98 -3.74 9.94
C MET A 8 -14.00 -4.69 9.32
N ALA A 9 -15.20 -4.19 9.01
CA ALA A 9 -16.25 -4.93 8.31
C ALA A 9 -16.01 -5.07 6.78
N ARG A 10 -14.85 -4.66 6.26
CA ARG A 10 -14.47 -4.70 4.84
C ARG A 10 -15.42 -3.91 3.92
N ASN A 11 -16.22 -3.00 4.48
CA ASN A 11 -17.06 -2.09 3.71
C ASN A 11 -16.23 -0.86 3.33
N TYR A 12 -15.27 -1.07 2.43
CA TYR A 12 -14.32 -0.04 2.02
C TYR A 12 -14.99 1.22 1.45
N PRO A 13 -16.03 1.15 0.59
CA PRO A 13 -16.69 2.35 0.08
C PRO A 13 -17.26 3.24 1.18
N SER A 14 -17.95 2.64 2.16
CA SER A 14 -18.52 3.40 3.28
C SER A 14 -17.44 3.87 4.26
N ALA A 15 -16.42 3.04 4.49
CA ALA A 15 -15.29 3.40 5.34
C ALA A 15 -14.56 4.64 4.79
N THR A 16 -14.30 4.69 3.48
CA THR A 16 -13.68 5.84 2.81
C THR A 16 -14.39 7.14 3.15
N LEU A 17 -15.71 7.20 2.96
CA LEU A 17 -16.52 8.40 3.23
C LEU A 17 -16.35 8.93 4.65
N HIS A 18 -16.34 8.03 5.64
CA HIS A 18 -16.21 8.42 7.05
C HIS A 18 -14.76 8.76 7.43
N LEU A 19 -13.79 8.04 6.87
CA LEU A 19 -12.37 8.25 7.13
C LEU A 19 -11.88 9.57 6.50
N GLU A 20 -12.36 9.93 5.31
CA GLU A 20 -12.04 11.22 4.68
C GLU A 20 -12.51 12.41 5.51
N ARG A 21 -13.74 12.35 6.03
CA ARG A 21 -14.26 13.39 6.94
C ARG A 21 -13.43 13.49 8.21
N ALA A 22 -13.00 12.35 8.75
CA ALA A 22 -12.13 12.32 9.92
C ALA A 22 -10.72 12.88 9.61
N LEU A 23 -10.19 12.63 8.41
CA LEU A 23 -8.92 13.21 7.95
C LEU A 23 -9.03 14.73 7.77
N GLN A 24 -10.16 15.24 7.27
CA GLN A 24 -10.40 16.69 7.16
C GLN A 24 -10.36 17.38 8.53
N ALA A 25 -10.90 16.74 9.57
CA ALA A 25 -10.82 17.24 10.94
C ALA A 25 -9.41 17.12 11.54
N HIS A 26 -8.61 16.15 11.07
CA HIS A 26 -7.27 15.87 11.58
C HIS A 26 -6.27 15.60 10.42
N PRO A 27 -5.84 16.63 9.67
CA PRO A 27 -5.14 16.48 8.38
C PRO A 27 -3.77 15.76 8.39
N GLY A 28 -3.20 15.48 9.56
CA GLY A 28 -1.94 14.74 9.71
C GLY A 28 -2.09 13.35 10.35
N ASN A 29 -3.32 12.85 10.50
CA ASN A 29 -3.53 11.59 11.19
C ASN A 29 -3.11 10.38 10.32
N LYS A 30 -1.88 9.90 10.55
CA LYS A 30 -1.30 8.75 9.83
C LYS A 30 -2.15 7.49 9.92
N ALA A 31 -2.81 7.23 11.04
CA ALA A 31 -3.66 6.05 11.22
C ALA A 31 -4.88 6.07 10.29
N ILE A 32 -5.47 7.25 10.06
CA ILE A 32 -6.57 7.45 9.11
C ILE A 32 -6.03 7.33 7.68
N LEU A 33 -4.91 7.97 7.38
CA LEU A 33 -4.28 7.94 6.05
C LEU A 33 -3.93 6.51 5.63
N ARG A 34 -3.36 5.72 6.54
CA ARG A 34 -3.04 4.29 6.37
C ARG A 34 -4.26 3.47 5.95
N LYS A 35 -5.39 3.67 6.64
CA LYS A 35 -6.65 2.98 6.32
C LYS A 35 -7.26 3.46 5.00
N LEU A 36 -7.15 4.75 4.70
CA LEU A 36 -7.60 5.31 3.44
C LEU A 36 -6.82 4.76 2.25
N ILE A 37 -5.50 4.57 2.36
CA ILE A 37 -4.70 3.92 1.31
C ILE A 37 -5.31 2.55 0.98
N ILE A 38 -5.52 1.71 1.99
CA ILE A 38 -6.12 0.37 1.81
C ILE A 38 -7.51 0.52 1.18
N CYS A 39 -8.39 1.35 1.75
CA CYS A 39 -9.72 1.60 1.20
C CYS A 39 -9.69 2.01 -0.28
N TYR A 40 -8.84 2.97 -0.66
CA TYR A 40 -8.71 3.45 -2.04
C TYR A 40 -8.28 2.34 -2.99
N THR A 41 -7.34 1.46 -2.58
CA THR A 41 -6.99 0.29 -3.39
C THR A 41 -8.18 -0.63 -3.62
N GLN A 42 -9.00 -0.87 -2.58
CA GLN A 42 -10.08 -1.84 -2.63
C GLN A 42 -11.32 -1.34 -3.38
N ILE A 43 -11.43 -0.03 -3.61
CA ILE A 43 -12.50 0.57 -4.42
C ILE A 43 -12.04 0.97 -5.82
N GLY A 44 -10.81 0.60 -6.22
CA GLY A 44 -10.27 0.88 -7.56
C GLY A 44 -9.79 2.32 -7.76
N GLU A 45 -9.67 3.12 -6.70
CA GLU A 45 -9.15 4.49 -6.76
C GLU A 45 -7.61 4.52 -6.65
N THR A 46 -6.95 3.77 -7.54
CA THR A 46 -5.51 3.47 -7.46
C THR A 46 -4.61 4.70 -7.43
N GLU A 47 -4.90 5.73 -8.24
CA GLU A 47 -4.09 6.97 -8.22
C GLU A 47 -4.22 7.74 -6.90
N ARG A 48 -5.42 7.78 -6.30
CA ARG A 48 -5.63 8.41 -4.97
C ARG A 48 -4.93 7.61 -3.88
N ALA A 49 -4.98 6.28 -3.97
CA ALA A 49 -4.21 5.40 -3.09
C ALA A 49 -2.71 5.71 -3.20
N LEU A 50 -2.19 5.80 -4.43
CA LEU A 50 -0.77 6.08 -4.68
C LEU A 50 -0.36 7.46 -4.14
N ASP A 51 -1.18 8.49 -4.30
CA ASP A 51 -0.88 9.83 -3.76
C ASP A 51 -0.82 9.85 -2.23
N ALA A 52 -1.82 9.26 -1.58
CA ALA A 52 -1.85 9.11 -0.12
C ALA A 52 -0.65 8.28 0.38
N PHE A 53 -0.33 7.19 -0.32
CA PHE A 53 0.77 6.30 -0.01
C PHE A 53 2.13 7.00 -0.14
N VAL A 54 2.38 7.67 -1.26
CA VAL A 54 3.62 8.44 -1.50
C VAL A 54 3.79 9.51 -0.43
N SER A 55 2.72 10.21 -0.05
CA SER A 55 2.77 11.20 1.02
C SER A 55 3.16 10.56 2.36
N LEU A 56 2.54 9.42 2.71
CA LEU A 56 2.80 8.74 3.98
C LEU A 56 4.23 8.19 4.06
N ILE A 57 4.72 7.50 3.03
CA ILE A 57 6.07 6.90 3.09
C ILE A 57 7.20 7.94 3.00
N LYS A 58 6.93 9.12 2.43
CA LYS A 58 7.89 10.24 2.43
C LYS A 58 8.03 10.87 3.80
N ASP A 59 6.93 10.95 4.54
CA ASP A 59 6.92 11.43 5.91
C ASP A 59 7.51 10.37 6.86
N ASP A 60 7.03 9.13 6.75
CA ASP A 60 7.32 8.05 7.67
C ASP A 60 6.98 6.68 7.07
N ILE A 61 7.96 6.08 6.39
CA ILE A 61 7.83 4.73 5.81
C ILE A 61 7.70 3.65 6.90
N ASP A 62 8.32 3.86 8.06
CA ASP A 62 8.36 2.86 9.13
C ASP A 62 6.94 2.67 9.71
N TYR A 63 6.09 3.72 9.67
CA TYR A 63 4.67 3.62 10.00
C TYR A 63 3.87 2.59 9.18
N ILE A 64 4.32 2.26 7.95
CA ILE A 64 3.73 1.18 7.15
C ILE A 64 4.44 -0.14 7.44
N ILE A 65 5.78 -0.17 7.38
CA ILE A 65 6.57 -1.40 7.49
C ILE A 65 6.40 -2.09 8.85
N GLU A 66 6.27 -1.32 9.92
CA GLU A 66 6.12 -1.83 11.28
C GLU A 66 4.65 -2.18 11.63
N THR A 67 3.73 -2.11 10.66
CA THR A 67 2.32 -2.49 10.88
C THR A 67 2.23 -3.95 11.31
N ASN A 68 1.57 -4.20 12.44
CA ASN A 68 1.29 -5.54 12.91
C ASN A 68 -0.13 -5.93 12.49
N PRO A 69 -0.33 -6.96 11.64
CA PRO A 69 -1.65 -7.29 11.11
C PRO A 69 -2.73 -7.54 12.14
N ILE A 70 -2.36 -8.08 13.31
CA ILE A 70 -3.30 -8.41 14.38
C ILE A 70 -3.64 -7.17 15.19
N SER A 71 -2.65 -6.45 15.72
CA SER A 71 -2.93 -5.31 16.61
C SER A 71 -3.39 -4.05 15.88
N ASP A 72 -3.05 -3.91 14.60
CA ASP A 72 -3.47 -2.77 13.77
C ASP A 72 -4.76 -3.00 12.98
N ASP A 73 -5.38 -4.19 13.11
CA ASP A 73 -6.52 -4.65 12.31
C ASP A 73 -6.23 -4.55 10.79
N CYS A 74 -5.01 -4.87 10.36
CA CYS A 74 -4.58 -4.68 8.98
C CYS A 74 -5.01 -5.86 8.10
N PRO A 75 -5.86 -5.65 7.08
CA PRO A 75 -6.33 -6.72 6.20
C PRO A 75 -5.33 -7.10 5.10
N CYS A 76 -4.19 -6.40 4.99
CA CYS A 76 -3.29 -6.55 3.85
C CYS A 76 -2.85 -8.00 3.57
N PRO A 77 -2.50 -8.86 4.54
CA PRO A 77 -2.14 -10.24 4.25
C PRO A 77 -3.24 -11.05 3.55
N GLU A 78 -4.49 -10.85 3.95
CA GLU A 78 -5.67 -11.50 3.34
C GLU A 78 -5.88 -10.99 1.91
N ILE A 79 -5.81 -9.66 1.73
CA ILE A 79 -6.04 -9.01 0.44
C ILE A 79 -4.97 -9.39 -0.57
N VAL A 80 -3.67 -9.31 -0.21
CA VAL A 80 -2.59 -9.61 -1.17
C VAL A 80 -2.62 -11.06 -1.62
N PHE A 81 -2.93 -12.00 -0.71
CA PHE A 81 -3.07 -13.41 -1.09
C PHE A 81 -4.20 -13.61 -2.09
N LYS A 82 -5.36 -13.01 -1.83
CA LYS A 82 -6.50 -13.09 -2.74
C LYS A 82 -6.18 -12.48 -4.11
N LEU A 83 -5.60 -11.29 -4.15
CA LEU A 83 -5.25 -10.62 -5.40
C LEU A 83 -4.22 -11.43 -6.22
N GLU A 84 -3.22 -12.02 -5.57
CA GLU A 84 -2.26 -12.89 -6.25
C GLU A 84 -2.90 -14.18 -6.77
N ASP A 85 -3.84 -14.77 -6.02
CA ASP A 85 -4.58 -15.95 -6.45
C ASP A 85 -5.49 -15.66 -7.64
N ASP A 86 -6.25 -14.55 -7.58
CA ASP A 86 -7.16 -14.08 -8.64
C ASP A 86 -6.42 -13.80 -9.96
N LEU A 87 -5.12 -13.46 -9.91
CA LEU A 87 -4.30 -13.29 -11.11
C LEU A 87 -4.02 -14.62 -11.83
N HIS A 88 -4.15 -15.78 -11.19
CA HIS A 88 -3.97 -17.12 -11.79
C HIS A 88 -2.72 -17.29 -12.70
N GLY A 89 -1.64 -16.55 -12.45
CA GLY A 89 -0.43 -16.55 -13.27
C GLY A 89 -0.46 -15.67 -14.53
N GLU A 90 -1.54 -14.91 -14.73
CA GLU A 90 -1.62 -13.84 -15.71
C GLU A 90 -0.68 -12.67 -15.34
N GLU A 91 -0.31 -11.90 -16.35
CA GLU A 91 0.51 -10.70 -16.14
C GLU A 91 -0.34 -9.62 -15.46
N ALA A 92 0.04 -9.26 -14.23
CA ALA A 92 -0.59 -8.17 -13.49
C ALA A 92 -0.59 -6.86 -14.30
N SER A 93 -1.74 -6.19 -14.33
CA SER A 93 -1.85 -4.87 -14.96
C SER A 93 -1.02 -3.82 -14.21
N TYR A 94 -0.92 -2.62 -14.77
CA TYR A 94 -0.26 -1.50 -14.09
C TYR A 94 -0.92 -1.17 -12.74
N ASP A 95 -2.25 -1.17 -12.68
CA ASP A 95 -2.96 -0.87 -11.45
C ASP A 95 -2.83 -2.03 -10.44
N ASP A 96 -2.85 -3.28 -10.90
CA ASP A 96 -2.61 -4.44 -10.03
C ASP A 96 -1.22 -4.39 -9.41
N ASN A 97 -0.18 -4.09 -10.21
CA ASN A 97 1.18 -3.95 -9.71
C ASN A 97 1.30 -2.79 -8.71
N LEU A 98 0.58 -1.68 -8.91
CA LEU A 98 0.55 -0.59 -7.92
C LEU A 98 -0.14 -1.01 -6.63
N VAL A 99 -1.32 -1.64 -6.72
CA VAL A 99 -2.09 -2.10 -5.57
C VAL A 99 -1.30 -3.14 -4.77
N LEU A 100 -0.76 -4.16 -5.45
CA LEU A 100 0.08 -5.17 -4.82
C LEU A 100 1.33 -4.54 -4.21
N GLY A 101 2.00 -3.60 -4.89
CA GLY A 101 3.15 -2.88 -4.33
C GLY A 101 2.82 -2.13 -3.04
N MET A 102 1.70 -1.38 -3.03
CA MET A 102 1.28 -0.63 -1.84
C MET A 102 0.89 -1.55 -0.68
N LEU A 103 0.11 -2.60 -0.95
CA LEU A 103 -0.38 -3.52 0.09
C LEU A 103 0.72 -4.44 0.61
N TRP A 104 1.63 -4.90 -0.25
CA TRP A 104 2.77 -5.70 0.19
C TRP A 104 3.70 -4.91 1.11
N LEU A 105 3.78 -3.57 1.03
CA LEU A 105 4.68 -2.83 1.93
C LEU A 105 4.31 -2.99 3.42
N TYR A 106 3.04 -3.28 3.71
CA TYR A 106 2.56 -3.63 5.06
C TYR A 106 3.01 -5.01 5.56
N CYS A 107 3.48 -5.87 4.65
CA CYS A 107 3.72 -7.29 4.90
C CYS A 107 5.18 -7.68 4.64
N ASN A 108 5.77 -7.17 3.56
CA ASN A 108 7.11 -7.49 3.08
C ASN A 108 7.60 -6.41 2.09
N ALA A 109 8.66 -5.69 2.46
CA ALA A 109 9.22 -4.60 1.66
C ALA A 109 9.87 -5.06 0.35
N GLU A 110 10.45 -6.26 0.30
CA GLU A 110 11.07 -6.81 -0.92
C GLU A 110 10.02 -7.11 -1.99
N ARG A 111 8.93 -7.80 -1.60
CA ARG A 111 7.78 -8.04 -2.48
C ARG A 111 7.16 -6.74 -2.98
N ALA A 112 6.99 -5.77 -2.09
CA ALA A 112 6.50 -4.44 -2.46
C ALA A 112 7.39 -3.80 -3.55
N TRP A 113 8.71 -3.87 -3.38
CA TRP A 113 9.67 -3.35 -4.33
C TRP A 113 9.57 -4.04 -5.69
N ASP A 114 9.43 -5.36 -5.74
CA ASP A 114 9.26 -6.12 -6.98
C ASP A 114 8.03 -5.66 -7.77
N TYR A 115 6.89 -5.48 -7.10
CA TYR A 115 5.66 -5.02 -7.73
C TYR A 115 5.76 -3.57 -8.22
N PHE A 116 6.36 -2.67 -7.44
CA PHE A 116 6.62 -1.31 -7.93
C PHE A 116 7.61 -1.30 -9.10
N HIS A 117 8.57 -2.22 -9.14
CA HIS A 117 9.48 -2.34 -10.27
C HIS A 117 8.73 -2.78 -11.53
N LYS A 118 7.82 -3.76 -11.43
CA LYS A 118 6.94 -4.18 -12.55
C LYS A 118 6.05 -3.03 -13.04
N ALA A 119 5.45 -2.27 -12.12
CA ALA A 119 4.67 -1.08 -12.47
C ALA A 119 5.54 -0.02 -13.20
N LEU A 120 6.79 0.16 -12.76
CA LEU A 120 7.73 1.08 -13.42
C LEU A 120 8.14 0.59 -14.81
N THR A 121 8.32 -0.72 -15.03
CA THR A 121 8.65 -1.24 -16.37
C THR A 121 7.53 -0.98 -17.37
N GLN A 122 6.27 -1.01 -16.93
CA GLN A 122 5.11 -0.69 -17.77
C GLN A 122 4.98 0.83 -18.02
N ARG A 123 5.42 1.68 -17.07
CA ARG A 123 5.45 3.15 -17.21
C ARG A 123 6.78 3.77 -16.75
N PRO A 124 7.87 3.69 -17.55
CA PRO A 124 9.22 4.09 -17.14
C PRO A 124 9.39 5.58 -16.80
N GLY A 125 8.46 6.43 -17.24
CA GLY A 125 8.44 7.87 -16.97
C GLY A 125 7.87 8.26 -15.60
N ASN A 126 7.26 7.33 -14.86
CA ASN A 126 6.55 7.69 -13.62
C ASN A 126 7.51 8.07 -12.48
N SER A 127 7.59 9.35 -12.16
CA SER A 127 8.45 9.88 -11.10
C SER A 127 7.97 9.51 -9.69
N LYS A 128 6.66 9.32 -9.47
CA LYS A 128 6.11 8.86 -8.18
C LYS A 128 6.66 7.47 -7.86
N ILE A 129 6.59 6.53 -8.80
CA ILE A 129 7.08 5.15 -8.60
C ILE A 129 8.60 5.13 -8.39
N LYS A 130 9.36 5.93 -9.15
CA LYS A 130 10.82 6.09 -8.91
C LYS A 130 11.12 6.57 -7.49
N SER A 131 10.33 7.53 -6.99
CA SER A 131 10.44 8.00 -5.61
C SER A 131 10.13 6.89 -4.61
N VAL A 132 9.05 6.13 -4.83
CA VAL A 132 8.67 5.00 -3.97
C VAL A 132 9.80 3.97 -3.88
N LEU A 133 10.31 3.52 -5.02
CA LEU A 133 11.41 2.54 -5.09
C LEU A 133 12.67 3.04 -4.38
N THR A 134 12.98 4.32 -4.49
CA THR A 134 14.12 4.94 -3.79
C THR A 134 13.95 4.86 -2.28
N ILE A 135 12.75 5.15 -1.76
CA ILE A 135 12.44 5.13 -0.33
C ILE A 135 12.46 3.68 0.20
N ILE A 136 11.76 2.75 -0.46
CA ILE A 136 11.70 1.34 -0.05
C ILE A 136 13.10 0.71 -0.03
N LYS A 137 13.95 1.05 -1.00
CA LYS A 137 15.34 0.53 -1.06
C LYS A 137 16.16 0.87 0.19
N THR A 138 15.83 1.94 0.92
CA THR A 138 16.52 2.27 2.19
C THR A 138 16.16 1.33 3.35
N ARG A 139 15.16 0.47 3.18
CA ARG A 139 14.63 -0.46 4.19
C ARG A 139 14.76 -1.93 3.79
N ILE A 140 15.20 -2.21 2.56
CA ILE A 140 15.57 -3.56 2.14
C ILE A 140 17.04 -3.77 2.53
N PRO A 141 17.38 -4.81 3.30
CA PRO A 141 18.77 -5.14 3.56
C PRO A 141 19.48 -5.38 2.23
N ALA A 142 20.67 -4.81 2.05
CA ALA A 142 21.48 -5.15 0.90
C ALA A 142 21.69 -6.67 0.90
N THR A 143 21.24 -7.35 -0.16
CA THR A 143 21.56 -8.75 -0.36
C THR A 143 23.08 -8.86 -0.34
N ASN A 144 23.64 -9.43 0.73
CA ASN A 144 25.05 -9.80 0.73
C ASN A 144 25.23 -10.74 -0.45
N PRO A 145 26.08 -10.42 -1.45
CA PRO A 145 26.41 -11.41 -2.44
C PRO A 145 27.00 -12.59 -1.68
N ILE A 146 26.39 -13.77 -1.84
CA ILE A 146 26.91 -15.03 -1.35
C ILE A 146 28.35 -15.08 -1.84
N LYS A 147 29.31 -14.93 -0.92
CA LYS A 147 30.72 -15.17 -1.22
C LYS A 147 30.78 -16.66 -1.58
N THR A 148 31.17 -16.90 -2.83
CA THR A 148 31.54 -18.18 -3.43
C THR A 148 32.35 -19.07 -2.51
#